data_AF-A0A6P1HLY0-F1
#
_entry.id   AF-A0A6P1HLY0-F1
#
_cell.length_a   1.000
_cell.length_b   1.000
_cell.length_c   1.000
_cell.angle_alpha   90.00
_cell.angle_beta   90.00
_cell.angle_gamma   90.00
#
_symmetry.space_group_name_H-M   'P 1'
#
loop_
_entity.id
_entity.type
_entity.pdbx_description
1 polymer ?
#
loop_
_entity_poly.entity_id
_entity_poly.type
_entity_poly.pdbx_seq_one_letter_code
_entity_poly.pdbx_strand_id
1 'polypeptide(L)' 'MVREGHKQQSSNQTSKDIFGVNFHDFIEKDQHLSRMEMAQEFGVSLKDIKKIKESLNRA' A
#
# COMPACT_ATOMS: atom_id res chain seq x y z
N MET A 1 -2.78 13.87 40.63
CA MET A 1 -3.69 13.30 39.61
C MET A 1 -3.25 13.81 38.25
N VAL A 2 -2.26 13.16 37.63
CA VAL A 2 -1.84 13.41 36.24
C VAL A 2 -1.13 12.16 35.73
N ARG A 3 -1.80 11.40 34.87
CA ARG A 3 -1.18 10.41 33.99
C ARG A 3 -1.96 10.47 32.67
N GLU A 4 -1.66 11.50 31.91
CA GLU A 4 -1.74 11.44 30.45
C GLU A 4 -0.73 10.38 30.00
N GLY A 5 -1.14 9.47 29.11
CA GLY A 5 -0.20 8.47 28.60
C GLY A 5 -0.86 7.41 27.76
N HIS A 6 -0.72 7.58 26.44
CA HIS A 6 -0.91 6.59 25.38
C HIS A 6 -2.35 6.24 25.01
N LYS A 7 -2.87 7.02 24.04
CA LYS A 7 -3.66 6.45 22.94
C LYS A 7 -2.89 5.23 22.41
N GLN A 8 -3.35 4.04 22.73
CA GLN A 8 -3.01 2.82 22.00
C GLN A 8 -3.64 2.95 20.61
N GLN A 9 -3.00 3.73 19.74
CA GLN A 9 -3.32 3.84 18.32
C GLN A 9 -2.11 3.31 17.54
N SER A 10 -1.65 2.12 17.91
CA SER A 10 -0.55 1.42 17.26
C SER A 10 -1.01 0.03 16.85
N SER A 11 -1.97 -0.05 15.91
CA SER A 11 -2.29 -1.34 15.29
C SER A 11 -2.77 -1.29 13.84
N ASN A 12 -2.78 -0.14 13.18
CA ASN A 12 -3.05 -0.07 11.73
C ASN A 12 -1.84 0.37 10.90
N GLN A 13 -0.70 0.63 11.54
CA GLN A 13 0.59 0.84 10.87
C GLN A 13 1.31 -0.50 10.63
N THR A 14 0.56 -1.55 10.29
CA THR A 14 1.16 -2.59 9.46
C THR A 14 1.24 -1.95 8.10
N SER A 15 2.34 -1.24 7.85
CA SER A 15 2.78 -0.92 6.51
C SER A 15 2.72 -2.23 5.75
N LYS A 16 1.63 -2.39 4.99
CA LYS A 16 1.25 -3.63 4.36
C LYS A 16 2.05 -3.60 3.06
N ASP A 17 3.37 -3.65 3.15
CA ASP A 17 4.26 -3.59 1.98
C ASP A 17 4.26 -4.97 1.33
N ILE A 18 3.10 -5.40 0.80
CA ILE A 18 3.03 -6.64 0.05
C ILE A 18 3.69 -6.35 -1.29
N PHE A 19 4.79 -7.06 -1.57
CA PHE A 19 5.66 -6.88 -2.74
C PHE A 19 6.60 -5.66 -2.70
N GLY A 20 6.83 -5.06 -1.53
CA GLY A 20 7.73 -3.90 -1.40
C GLY A 20 7.15 -2.61 -1.99
N VAL A 21 5.84 -2.59 -2.20
CA VAL A 21 5.11 -1.44 -2.74
C VAL A 21 4.19 -0.90 -1.66
N ASN A 22 4.26 0.41 -1.45
CA ASN A 22 3.34 1.07 -0.54
C ASN A 22 1.95 1.14 -1.20
N PHE A 23 0.94 0.51 -0.60
CA PHE A 23 -0.41 0.50 -1.17
C PHE A 23 -1.04 1.88 -1.32
N HIS A 24 -0.72 2.82 -0.43
CA HIS A 24 -1.26 4.18 -0.52
C HIS A 24 -0.73 4.87 -1.78
N ASP A 25 0.58 4.85 -1.96
CA ASP A 25 1.26 5.37 -3.15
C ASP A 25 0.78 4.62 -4.42
N PHE A 26 0.62 3.30 -4.34
CA PHE A 26 0.09 2.49 -5.43
C PHE A 26 -1.33 2.90 -5.85
N ILE A 27 -2.26 3.13 -4.90
CA ILE A 27 -3.64 3.52 -5.23
C ILE A 27 -3.65 4.93 -5.85
N GLU A 28 -2.93 5.88 -5.26
CA GLU A 28 -2.82 7.23 -5.83
C GLU A 28 -2.24 7.19 -7.25
N LYS A 29 -1.17 6.41 -7.45
CA LYS A 29 -0.53 6.24 -8.74
C LYS A 29 -1.40 5.47 -9.73
N ASP A 30 -2.17 4.45 -9.33
CA ASP A 30 -3.07 3.68 -10.22
C ASP A 30 -4.18 4.55 -10.84
N GLN A 31 -4.57 5.64 -10.16
CA GLN A 31 -5.55 6.59 -10.69
C GLN A 31 -4.99 7.47 -11.81
N HIS A 32 -3.67 7.69 -11.84
CA HIS A 32 -2.99 8.61 -12.76
C HIS A 32 -2.10 7.90 -13.79
N LEU A 33 -1.54 6.76 -13.43
CA LEU A 33 -0.57 5.99 -14.21
C LEU A 33 -1.20 4.71 -14.75
N SER A 34 -0.79 4.33 -15.96
CA SER A 34 -1.17 3.03 -16.51
C SER A 34 -0.39 1.91 -15.83
N ARG A 35 -0.94 0.69 -15.85
CA ARG A 35 -0.30 -0.51 -15.25
C ARG A 35 1.15 -0.70 -15.68
N MET A 36 1.49 -0.32 -16.92
CA MET A 36 2.84 -0.39 -17.47
C MET A 36 3.80 0.61 -16.83
N GLU A 37 3.33 1.83 -16.55
CA GLU A 37 4.13 2.85 -15.87
C GLU A 37 4.30 2.52 -14.40
N MET A 38 3.28 1.99 -13.75
CA MET A 38 3.41 1.49 -12.37
C MET A 38 4.43 0.35 -12.27
N ALA A 39 4.42 -0.61 -13.21
CA ALA A 39 5.42 -1.67 -13.25
C ALA A 39 6.86 -1.14 -13.38
N GLN A 40 7.04 -0.07 -14.14
CA GLN A 40 8.34 0.61 -14.29
C GLN A 40 8.73 1.38 -13.01
N GLU A 41 7.81 2.16 -12.45
CA GLU A 41 8.03 2.99 -11.26
C GLU A 41 8.35 2.15 -10.01
N PHE A 42 7.58 1.09 -9.78
CA PHE A 42 7.73 0.22 -8.62
C PHE A 42 8.76 -0.92 -8.84
N GLY A 43 9.29 -1.06 -10.06
CA GLY A 43 10.19 -2.17 -10.40
C GLY A 43 9.56 -3.55 -10.27
N VAL A 44 8.22 -3.63 -10.38
CA VAL A 44 7.45 -4.88 -10.25
C VAL A 44 6.85 -5.30 -11.58
N SER A 45 6.52 -6.58 -11.73
CA SER A 45 5.91 -7.04 -12.98
C SER A 45 4.44 -6.62 -13.07
N LEU A 46 3.90 -6.53 -14.29
CA LEU A 46 2.45 -6.29 -14.51
C LEU A 46 1.57 -7.31 -13.77
N LYS A 47 2.07 -8.53 -13.57
CA LYS A 47 1.40 -9.59 -12.79
C LYS A 47 1.32 -9.22 -11.31
N ASP A 48 2.34 -8.57 -10.77
CA ASP A 48 2.38 -8.13 -9.38
C ASP A 48 1.45 -6.94 -9.17
N ILE A 49 1.44 -5.97 -10.10
CA ILE A 49 0.43 -4.88 -10.12
C ILE A 49 -0.99 -5.47 -10.05
N LYS A 50 -1.28 -6.51 -10.84
CA LYS A 50 -2.58 -7.20 -10.82
C LYS A 50 -2.85 -7.86 -9.46
N LYS A 51 -1.89 -8.61 -8.91
CA LYS A 51 -2.02 -9.26 -7.59
C LYS A 51 -2.21 -8.24 -6.47
N ILE A 52 -1.56 -7.09 -6.53
CA ILE A 52 -1.71 -5.98 -5.59
C ILE A 52 -3.15 -5.47 -5.64
N LYS A 53 -3.71 -5.21 -6.84
CA LYS A 53 -5.14 -4.82 -7.00
C LYS A 53 -6.09 -5.89 -6.47
N GLU A 54 -5.84 -7.16 -6.76
CA GLU A 54 -6.67 -8.27 -6.26
C GLU A 54 -6.58 -8.39 -4.73
N SER A 55 -5.40 -8.20 -4.14
CA SER A 55 -5.19 -8.22 -2.70
C SER A 55 -5.80 -6.99 -2.01
N LEU A 56 -5.84 -5.84 -2.67
CA LEU A 56 -6.51 -4.63 -2.18
C LEU A 56 -8.01 -4.77 -2.19
N ASN A 57 -8.58 -5.33 -3.25
CA ASN A 57 -10.02 -5.57 -3.36
C ASN A 57 -10.52 -6.62 -2.35
N ARG A 58 -9.63 -7.53 -1.93
CA ARG A 58 -9.94 -8.60 -0.97
C ARG A 58 -9.74 -8.21 0.50
N ALA A 59 -9.20 -7.02 0.78
CA ALA A 59 -8.88 -6.55 2.14
C ALA A 59 -9.99 -5.74 2.78
#